data_AF-A0A1W1ZTT1-F1
#
_entry.id   AF-A0A1W1ZTT1-F1
#
_cell.length_a   1.000
_cell.length_b   1.000
_cell.length_c   1.000
_cell.angle_alpha   90.00
_cell.angle_beta   90.00
_cell.angle_gamma   90.00
#
_symmetry.space_group_name_H-M   'P 1'
#
loop_
_entity.id
_entity.type
_entity.pdbx_description
1 polymer ?
#
loop_
_entity_poly.entity_id
_entity_poly.type
_entity_poly.pdbx_seq_one_letter_code
_entity_poly.pdbx_strand_id
1 'polypeptide(L)'
;MEELKVGDKVYNTTQDGFDDFIRYSFSEVVAVTKTLAVLKNGIRLINQPKISYITEDIGYSVKGQRGVHWHTVSLQAIRNAQLENEKIAAYDWFENKKFTLQEKQWIYQQFKTLSGSQE
;
A
#
# COMPACT_ATOMS: atom_id res chain seq x y z
N MET A 1 -19.85 -9.18 10.24
CA MET A 1 -19.08 -8.67 9.07
C MET A 1 -20.09 -8.36 7.99
N GLU A 2 -20.05 -7.17 7.39
CA GLU A 2 -21.01 -6.78 6.35
C GLU A 2 -20.47 -7.09 4.96
N GLU A 3 -21.37 -7.23 3.98
CA GLU A 3 -21.01 -7.23 2.57
C GLU A 3 -20.72 -5.80 2.09
N LEU A 4 -19.91 -5.66 1.04
CA LEU A 4 -19.61 -4.38 0.41
C LEU A 4 -20.84 -3.79 -0.27
N LYS A 5 -20.92 -2.46 -0.22
CA LYS A 5 -21.94 -1.63 -0.85
C LYS A 5 -21.28 -0.67 -1.84
N VAL A 6 -22.08 -0.16 -2.78
CA VAL A 6 -21.61 0.87 -3.72
C VAL A 6 -21.18 2.11 -2.94
N GLY A 7 -20.02 2.66 -3.28
CA GLY A 7 -19.40 3.79 -2.58
C GLY A 7 -18.37 3.37 -1.51
N ASP A 8 -18.32 2.10 -1.14
CA ASP A 8 -17.32 1.62 -0.18
C ASP A 8 -15.91 1.77 -0.76
N LYS A 9 -15.04 2.39 0.03
CA LYS A 9 -13.62 2.52 -0.29
C LYS A 9 -12.87 1.30 0.22
N VAL A 10 -12.06 0.71 -0.65
CA VAL A 10 -11.26 -0.47 -0.34
C VAL A 10 -9.80 -0.27 -0.70
N TYR A 11 -8.92 -1.01 -0.05
CA TYR A 11 -7.49 -1.04 -0.35
C TYR A 11 -6.96 -2.47 -0.44
N ASN A 12 -5.83 -2.62 -1.11
CA ASN A 12 -5.03 -3.84 -1.14
C ASN A 12 -3.56 -3.46 -0.94
N THR A 13 -2.80 -4.37 -0.36
CA THR A 13 -1.35 -4.24 -0.21
C THR A 13 -0.64 -5.33 -1.00
N THR A 14 0.48 -4.97 -1.60
CA THR A 14 1.41 -5.89 -2.26
C THR A 14 2.83 -5.58 -1.84
N GLN A 15 3.68 -6.60 -1.77
CA GLN A 15 5.11 -6.47 -1.50
C GLN A 15 5.83 -7.16 -2.66
N ASP A 16 6.64 -6.42 -3.42
CA ASP A 16 7.47 -6.99 -4.48
C ASP A 16 8.94 -6.92 -4.08
N GLY A 17 9.53 -8.07 -3.74
CA GLY A 17 10.98 -8.26 -3.71
C GLY A 17 11.79 -7.43 -2.71
N PHE A 18 13.11 -7.48 -2.87
CA PHE A 18 14.18 -7.23 -1.89
C PHE A 18 14.18 -5.90 -1.12
N ASP A 19 13.48 -4.87 -1.57
CA ASP A 19 13.53 -3.53 -0.95
C ASP A 19 12.47 -3.29 0.15
N ASP A 20 11.80 -4.34 0.62
CA ASP A 20 10.89 -4.34 1.78
C ASP A 20 9.69 -3.35 1.71
N PHE A 21 9.41 -2.76 0.55
CA PHE A 21 8.34 -1.78 0.38
C PHE A 21 6.94 -2.40 0.32
N ILE A 22 5.98 -1.79 1.00
CA ILE A 22 4.56 -2.17 0.94
C ILE A 22 3.78 -1.23 0.02
N ARG A 23 3.38 -1.69 -1.17
CA ARG A 23 2.60 -0.86 -2.09
C ARG A 23 1.12 -0.93 -1.76
N TYR A 24 0.51 0.22 -1.51
CA TYR A 24 -0.93 0.35 -1.27
C TYR A 24 -1.67 0.72 -2.56
N SER A 25 -2.69 -0.06 -2.89
CA SER A 25 -3.64 0.23 -3.96
C SER A 25 -4.99 0.58 -3.36
N PHE A 26 -5.64 1.64 -3.86
CA PHE A 26 -6.97 2.07 -3.40
C PHE A 26 -7.98 2.00 -4.53
N SER A 27 -9.23 1.68 -4.21
CA SER A 27 -10.34 1.74 -5.14
C SER A 27 -11.67 1.96 -4.41
N GLU A 28 -12.74 2.05 -5.19
CA GLU A 28 -14.10 2.27 -4.71
C GLU A 28 -15.03 1.26 -5.39
N VAL A 29 -15.99 0.73 -4.65
CA VAL A 29 -17.00 -0.18 -5.18
C VAL A 29 -17.99 0.63 -6.02
N VAL A 30 -18.08 0.33 -7.32
CA VAL A 30 -18.97 1.02 -8.27
C VAL A 30 -20.22 0.23 -8.61
N ALA A 31 -20.21 -1.09 -8.41
CA ALA A 31 -21.37 -1.94 -8.62
C ALA A 31 -21.33 -3.18 -7.71
N VAL A 32 -22.50 -3.66 -7.31
CA VAL A 32 -22.65 -4.88 -6.51
C VAL A 32 -23.68 -5.79 -7.18
N THR A 33 -23.41 -7.08 -7.15
CA THR A 33 -24.31 -8.16 -7.57
C THR A 33 -24.54 -9.09 -6.37
N LYS A 34 -25.35 -10.14 -6.55
CA LYS A 34 -25.61 -11.13 -5.48
C LYS A 34 -24.32 -11.76 -4.90
N THR A 35 -23.24 -11.86 -5.67
CA THR A 35 -22.02 -12.57 -5.24
C THR A 35 -20.72 -11.79 -5.43
N LEU A 36 -20.76 -10.67 -6.15
CA LEU A 36 -19.56 -9.90 -6.50
C LEU A 36 -19.74 -8.41 -6.25
N ALA A 37 -18.67 -7.77 -5.80
CA ALA A 37 -18.49 -6.32 -5.82
C ALA A 37 -17.48 -5.95 -6.92
N VAL A 38 -17.80 -4.94 -7.72
CA VAL A 38 -16.95 -4.45 -8.81
C VAL A 38 -16.33 -3.13 -8.39
N LEU A 39 -15.00 -3.06 -8.45
CA LEU A 39 -14.23 -1.87 -8.12
C LEU A 39 -14.08 -0.96 -9.34
N LYS A 40 -13.85 0.34 -9.11
CA LYS A 40 -13.64 1.36 -10.15
C LYS A 40 -12.49 1.03 -11.10
N ASN A 41 -11.47 0.32 -10.62
CA ASN A 41 -10.34 -0.16 -11.42
C ASN A 41 -10.62 -1.46 -12.21
N GLY A 42 -11.87 -1.95 -12.21
CA GLY A 42 -12.30 -3.14 -12.94
C GLY A 42 -12.13 -4.46 -12.19
N ILE A 43 -11.49 -4.46 -11.01
CA ILE A 43 -11.33 -5.65 -10.18
C ILE A 43 -12.67 -6.12 -9.65
N ARG A 44 -12.88 -7.44 -9.59
CA ARG A 44 -14.10 -8.05 -9.06
C ARG A 44 -13.76 -8.82 -7.80
N LEU A 45 -14.39 -8.46 -6.70
CA LEU A 45 -14.25 -9.12 -5.40
C LEU A 45 -15.42 -10.07 -5.18
N ILE A 46 -15.17 -11.19 -4.52
CA ILE A 46 -16.23 -12.02 -3.94
C ILE A 46 -16.83 -11.21 -2.80
N ASN A 47 -18.13 -10.88 -2.90
CA ASN A 47 -18.82 -10.04 -1.92
C ASN A 47 -19.22 -10.82 -0.67
N GLN A 48 -18.26 -11.57 -0.11
CA GLN A 48 -18.41 -12.32 1.10
C GLN A 48 -17.20 -12.02 1.98
N PRO A 49 -17.40 -11.37 3.14
CA PRO A 49 -16.29 -11.02 4.02
C PRO A 49 -15.64 -12.30 4.56
N LYS A 50 -14.31 -12.29 4.62
CA LYS A 50 -13.50 -13.36 5.21
C LYS A 50 -12.45 -12.77 6.13
N ILE A 51 -12.06 -13.52 7.15
CA ILE A 51 -10.91 -13.16 7.96
C ILE A 51 -9.67 -13.33 7.08
N SER A 52 -8.88 -12.28 6.91
CA SER A 52 -7.58 -12.35 6.27
C SER A 52 -6.58 -12.90 7.27
N TYR A 53 -5.99 -14.05 6.95
CA TYR A 53 -4.95 -14.65 7.77
C TYR A 53 -3.61 -13.91 7.71
N ILE A 54 -3.49 -12.86 6.89
CA ILE A 54 -2.26 -12.09 6.68
C ILE A 54 -2.24 -10.81 7.52
N THR A 55 -3.38 -10.14 7.64
CA THR A 55 -3.48 -8.80 8.25
C THR A 55 -4.44 -8.74 9.44
N GLU A 56 -5.01 -9.88 9.85
CA GLU A 56 -6.05 -9.99 10.90
C GLU A 56 -7.33 -9.17 10.62
N ASP A 57 -7.42 -8.51 9.46
CA ASP A 57 -8.54 -7.69 9.01
C ASP A 57 -9.56 -8.46 8.16
N ILE A 58 -10.78 -7.92 8.05
CA ILE A 58 -11.79 -8.43 7.12
C ILE A 58 -11.34 -8.15 5.68
N GLY A 59 -11.24 -9.20 4.88
CA GLY A 59 -10.84 -9.16 3.48
C GLY A 59 -11.90 -9.74 2.54
N TYR A 60 -11.86 -9.29 1.29
CA TYR A 60 -12.69 -9.75 0.19
C TYR A 60 -11.78 -10.25 -0.93
N SER A 61 -11.86 -11.55 -1.23
CA SER A 61 -10.95 -12.18 -2.20
C SER A 61 -11.26 -11.73 -3.62
N VAL A 62 -10.23 -11.53 -4.43
CA VAL A 62 -10.38 -11.27 -5.87
C VAL A 62 -10.94 -12.52 -6.57
N LYS A 63 -11.90 -12.33 -7.48
CA LYS A 63 -12.51 -13.41 -8.26
C LYS A 63 -11.43 -14.10 -9.11
N GLY A 64 -11.23 -15.40 -8.87
CA GLY A 64 -10.21 -16.21 -9.56
C GLY A 64 -8.81 -16.15 -8.93
N GLN A 65 -8.60 -15.30 -7.91
CA GLN A 65 -7.32 -15.15 -7.21
C GLN A 65 -7.55 -15.18 -5.70
N ARG A 66 -7.74 -16.39 -5.16
CA ARG A 66 -8.12 -16.59 -3.75
C ARG A 66 -7.10 -16.08 -2.73
N GLY A 67 -5.83 -15.89 -3.12
CA GLY A 67 -4.80 -15.35 -2.24
C GLY A 67 -4.78 -13.82 -2.15
N VAL A 68 -5.40 -13.12 -3.09
CA VAL A 68 -5.39 -11.65 -3.16
C VAL A 68 -6.65 -11.10 -2.51
N HIS A 69 -6.48 -10.25 -1.50
CA HIS A 69 -7.57 -9.71 -0.69
C HIS A 69 -7.59 -8.19 -0.72
N TRP A 70 -8.80 -7.64 -0.82
CA TRP A 70 -9.06 -6.21 -0.61
C TRP A 70 -9.76 -6.02 0.72
N HIS A 71 -9.49 -4.90 1.39
CA HIS A 71 -9.94 -4.58 2.73
C HIS A 71 -10.66 -3.23 2.73
N THR A 72 -11.62 -3.03 3.61
CA THR A 72 -12.28 -1.71 3.75
C THR A 72 -11.27 -0.67 4.24
N VAL A 73 -11.26 0.52 3.64
CA VAL A 73 -10.32 1.59 4.01
C VAL A 73 -10.56 2.06 5.44
N SER A 74 -9.50 2.07 6.22
CA SER A 74 -9.44 2.66 7.56
C SER A 74 -8.51 3.89 7.57
N LEU A 75 -8.64 4.73 8.59
CA LEU A 75 -7.73 5.86 8.78
C LEU A 75 -6.27 5.38 8.93
N GLN A 76 -6.06 4.23 9.58
CA GLN A 76 -4.73 3.65 9.75
C GLN A 76 -4.15 3.19 8.42
N ALA A 77 -4.95 2.57 7.54
CA ALA A 77 -4.50 2.17 6.21
C ALA A 77 -4.06 3.39 5.37
N ILE A 78 -4.78 4.50 5.46
CA ILE A 78 -4.41 5.76 4.79
C ILE A 78 -3.07 6.29 5.32
N ARG A 79 -2.90 6.32 6.65
CA ARG A 79 -1.65 6.78 7.27
C ARG A 79 -0.45 5.91 6.88
N ASN A 80 -0.63 4.58 6.92
CA ASN A 80 0.43 3.66 6.54
C ASN A 80 0.81 3.83 5.07
N ALA A 81 -0.17 3.99 4.18
CA ALA A 81 0.08 4.24 2.76
C ALA A 81 0.88 5.54 2.53
N GLN A 82 0.59 6.60 3.28
CA GLN A 82 1.34 7.86 3.18
C GLN A 82 2.81 7.67 3.57
N LEU A 83 3.07 7.05 4.73
CA LEU A 83 4.43 6.78 5.20
C LEU A 83 5.21 5.92 4.19
N GLU A 84 4.56 4.92 3.63
CA GLU A 84 5.21 4.01 2.69
C GLU A 84 5.47 4.66 1.33
N ASN A 85 4.54 5.49 0.84
CA ASN A 85 4.77 6.30 -0.35
C ASN A 85 5.93 7.29 -0.17
N GLU A 86 6.10 7.88 1.02
CA GLU A 86 7.25 8.75 1.31
C GLU A 86 8.58 7.99 1.27
N LYS A 87 8.63 6.77 1.83
CA LYS A 87 9.82 5.91 1.73
C LYS A 87 10.16 5.57 0.29
N ILE A 88 9.17 5.13 -0.48
CA ILE A 88 9.33 4.79 -1.90
C ILE A 88 9.81 6.02 -2.66
N ALA A 89 9.20 7.19 -2.45
CA ALA A 89 9.61 8.43 -3.11
C ALA A 89 11.05 8.82 -2.78
N ALA A 90 11.48 8.66 -1.52
CA ALA A 90 12.86 8.93 -1.13
C ALA A 90 13.83 7.95 -1.82
N TYR A 91 13.53 6.65 -1.81
CA TYR A 91 14.31 5.63 -2.48
C TYR A 91 14.42 5.90 -3.98
N ASP A 92 13.29 6.09 -4.66
CA ASP A 92 13.23 6.38 -6.09
C ASP A 92 14.00 7.67 -6.43
N TRP A 93 13.95 8.68 -5.57
CA TRP A 93 14.73 9.90 -5.76
C TRP A 93 16.23 9.62 -5.72
N PHE A 94 16.72 8.82 -4.77
CA PHE A 94 18.13 8.45 -4.69
C PHE A 94 18.58 7.60 -5.87
N GLU A 95 17.78 6.62 -6.30
CA GLU A 95 18.11 5.74 -7.43
C GLU A 95 18.16 6.49 -8.76
N ASN A 96 17.23 7.43 -8.98
CA ASN A 96 17.12 8.13 -10.26
C ASN A 96 17.97 9.41 -10.33
N LYS A 97 18.34 10.02 -9.20
CA LYS A 97 19.13 11.26 -9.19
C LYS A 97 20.60 10.98 -9.46
N LYS A 98 21.13 11.56 -10.53
CA LYS A 98 22.59 11.69 -10.71
C LYS A 98 23.12 12.81 -9.81
N PHE A 99 23.92 12.44 -8.81
CA PHE A 99 24.54 13.38 -7.90
C PHE A 99 25.88 13.92 -8.42
N THR A 100 26.06 15.23 -8.32
CA THR A 100 27.34 15.91 -8.47
C THR A 100 28.28 15.59 -7.31
N LEU A 101 29.58 15.87 -7.47
CA LEU A 101 30.55 15.67 -6.39
C LEU A 101 30.21 16.49 -5.14
N GLN A 102 29.77 17.74 -5.32
CA GLN A 102 29.40 18.63 -4.21
C GLN A 102 28.19 18.10 -3.44
N GLU A 103 27.15 17.63 -4.12
CA GLU A 103 25.98 17.01 -3.48
C GLU A 103 26.38 15.75 -2.70
N LYS A 104 27.25 14.90 -3.26
CA LYS A 104 27.74 13.71 -2.56
C LYS A 104 28.53 14.06 -1.29
N GLN A 105 29.41 15.07 -1.37
CA GLN A 105 30.16 15.56 -0.22
C GLN A 105 29.22 16.13 0.85
N TRP A 106 28.20 16.88 0.44
CA TRP A 106 27.20 17.42 1.36
C TRP A 106 26.42 16.30 2.07
N ILE A 107 25.90 15.32 1.33
CA ILE A 107 25.19 14.15 1.88
C ILE A 107 26.08 13.42 2.89
N TYR A 108 27.34 13.14 2.53
CA TYR A 108 28.30 12.48 3.42
C TYR A 108 28.49 13.22 4.76
N GLN A 109 28.58 14.56 4.73
CA GLN A 109 28.71 15.34 5.95
C GLN A 109 27.44 15.28 6.81
N GLN A 110 26.25 15.32 6.21
CA GLN A 110 25.00 15.18 6.96
C GLN A 110 24.94 13.86 7.73
N PHE A 111 25.33 12.75 7.10
CA PHE A 111 25.38 11.45 7.76
C PHE A 111 26.43 11.39 8.88
N LYS A 112 27.58 12.06 8.73
CA LYS A 112 28.58 12.17 9.81
C LYS A 112 28.07 12.94 11.02
N THR A 113 27.36 14.04 10.81
CA THR A 113 26.75 14.80 11.90
C THR A 113 25.66 13.99 12.60
N LEU A 114 24.85 13.25 11.83
CA LEU A 114 23.82 12.38 12.38
C LEU A 114 24.42 11.27 13.26
N SER A 115 25.49 10.60 12.81
CA SER A 115 26.16 9.56 13.59
C SER A 115 26.87 10.10 14.84
N GLY A 116 27.43 11.32 14.77
CA GLY A 116 28.10 11.96 15.90
C GLY A 116 27.15 12.62 16.92
N SER A 117 25.85 12.69 16.63
CA SER A 117 24.83 13.20 17.55
C SER A 117 24.14 12.08 18.35
N GLN A 118 24.53 10.83 18.13
CA GLN A 118 24.04 9.64 18.84
C GLN A 118 25.06 9.05 19.83
N GLU A 119 26.23 9.69 19.98
CA GLU A 119 27.23 9.45 21.04
C GLU A 119 27.14 10.55 22.11
#